data_AF-A0A7Z1EHE3-F1
#
_entry.id   AF-A0A7Z1EHE3-F1
#
_cell.length_a   1.000
_cell.length_b   1.000
_cell.length_c   1.000
_cell.angle_alpha   90.00
_cell.angle_beta   90.00
_cell.angle_gamma   90.00
#
_symmetry.space_group_name_H-M   'P 1'
#
loop_
_entity.id
_entity.type
_entity.pdbx_description
1 polymer ?
#
loop_
_entity_poly.entity_id
_entity_poly.type
_entity_poly.pdbx_seq_one_letter_code
_entity_poly.pdbx_strand_id
1 'polypeptide(L)'
;MSQNLDATAINQIHALISAQGVNEIISKIGADAVALPENFRIHDLEKFNLNRFRFRGALSTASIDDFTRYSKDLADEGTRCFIDADNMRAVSVLNL
;
A
#
# COMPACT_ATOMS: atom_id res chain seq x y z
N MET A 1 3.72 50.45 13.39
CA MET A 1 4.12 49.03 13.30
C MET A 1 3.11 48.34 12.40
N SER A 2 3.39 48.30 11.09
CA SER A 2 2.53 47.62 10.12
C SER A 2 2.76 46.13 10.26
N GLN A 3 1.75 45.43 10.77
CA GLN A 3 1.68 43.99 10.82
C GLN A 3 1.65 43.48 9.38
N ASN A 4 2.82 43.20 8.81
CA ASN A 4 2.93 42.43 7.59
C ASN A 4 2.25 41.10 7.91
N LEU A 5 1.07 40.84 7.34
CA LEU A 5 0.55 39.49 7.26
C LEU A 5 1.64 38.67 6.58
N ASP A 6 2.30 37.80 7.33
CA ASP A 6 3.34 36.90 6.84
C ASP A 6 2.74 36.04 5.72
N ALA A 7 2.91 36.46 4.47
CA ALA A 7 2.47 35.73 3.28
C ALA A 7 3.09 34.32 3.24
N THR A 8 4.24 34.16 3.90
CA THR A 8 4.91 32.88 4.18
C THR A 8 4.07 31.96 5.07
N ALA A 9 3.43 32.46 6.12
CA ALA A 9 2.56 31.67 6.99
C ALA A 9 1.31 31.18 6.26
N ILE A 10 0.72 32.02 5.39
CA ILE A 10 -0.42 31.63 4.56
C ILE A 10 -0.06 30.49 3.61
N ASN A 11 1.11 30.58 2.96
CA ASN A 11 1.59 29.52 2.06
C ASN A 11 1.88 28.21 2.80
N GLN A 12 2.42 28.27 4.02
CA GLN A 12 2.64 27.09 4.87
C GLN A 12 1.32 26.45 5.30
N ILE A 13 0.31 27.25 5.68
CA ILE A 13 -1.03 26.76 6.03
C ILE A 13 -1.67 26.08 4.81
N HIS A 14 -1.57 26.67 3.62
CA HIS A 14 -2.09 26.07 2.39
C HIS A 14 -1.42 24.73 2.07
N ALA A 15 -0.09 24.64 2.23
CA ALA A 15 0.65 23.40 2.04
C ALA A 15 0.24 22.31 3.05
N LEU A 16 0.02 22.69 4.32
CA LEU A 16 -0.44 21.77 5.38
C LEU A 16 -1.84 21.22 5.11
N ILE A 17 -2.79 22.08 4.74
CA ILE A 17 -4.18 21.67 4.42
C ILE A 17 -4.20 20.71 3.22
N SER A 18 -3.40 21.02 2.20
CA SER A 18 -3.29 20.17 1.00
C SER A 18 -2.69 18.80 1.34
N ALA A 19 -1.63 18.75 2.14
CA ALA A 19 -1.02 17.51 2.60
C ALA A 19 -1.99 16.68 3.48
N GLN A 20 -2.80 17.35 4.30
CA GLN A 20 -3.81 16.69 5.13
C GLN A 20 -4.89 16.00 4.27
N GLY A 21 -5.39 16.66 3.23
CA GLY A 21 -6.34 16.05 2.29
C GLY A 21 -5.76 14.83 1.56
N VAL A 22 -4.47 14.88 1.20
CA VAL A 22 -3.77 13.73 0.59
C VAL A 22 -3.61 12.59 1.60
N ASN A 23 -3.26 12.88 2.85
CA ASN A 23 -3.13 11.86 3.90
C ASN A 23 -4.46 11.16 4.22
N GLU A 24 -5.59 11.86 4.18
CA GLU A 24 -6.90 11.22 4.33
C GLU A 24 -7.17 10.20 3.20
N ILE A 25 -6.76 10.50 1.97
CA ILE A 25 -6.91 9.58 0.84
C ILE A 25 -5.97 8.37 1.00
N ILE A 26 -4.72 8.60 1.40
CA ILE A 26 -3.74 7.54 1.61
C ILE A 26 -4.21 6.58 2.72
N SER A 27 -4.74 7.11 3.83
CA SER A 27 -5.31 6.29 4.91
C SER A 27 -6.48 5.39 4.47
N LYS A 28 -7.26 5.81 3.46
CA LYS A 28 -8.38 5.03 2.92
C LYS A 28 -7.96 3.92 1.96
N ILE A 29 -6.81 4.09 1.30
CA ILE A 29 -6.20 3.07 0.43
C ILE A 29 -5.52 1.99 1.28
N GLY A 30 -5.39 2.22 2.59
CA GLY A 30 -4.70 1.33 3.53
C GLY A 30 -3.19 1.44 3.43
N ALA A 31 -2.63 2.07 2.40
CA ALA A 31 -1.19 2.22 2.26
C ALA A 31 -0.59 3.01 3.43
N ASP A 32 0.39 2.41 4.11
CA ASP A 32 1.19 3.07 5.15
C ASP A 32 2.13 4.11 4.50
N ALA A 33 1.58 5.22 4.04
CA ALA A 33 2.35 6.32 3.49
C ALA A 33 1.81 7.67 3.97
N VAL A 34 2.68 8.67 4.06
CA VAL A 34 2.32 10.03 4.45
C VAL A 34 2.90 11.00 3.43
N ALA A 35 2.04 11.88 2.93
CA ALA A 35 2.42 13.05 2.17
C ALA A 35 2.90 14.15 3.12
N LEU A 36 4.14 14.58 2.95
CA LEU A 36 4.69 15.73 3.68
C LEU A 36 4.41 17.04 2.90
N PRO A 37 4.17 18.16 3.59
CA PRO A 37 3.89 19.46 2.96
C PRO A 37 5.07 20.00 2.14
N GLU A 38 6.29 19.55 2.43
CA GLU A 38 7.46 19.87 1.61
C GLU A 38 7.40 19.11 0.28
N ASN A 39 6.95 19.80 -0.77
CA ASN A 39 6.90 19.32 -2.14
C ASN A 39 5.96 18.13 -2.40
N PHE A 40 4.98 17.87 -1.53
CA PHE A 40 4.00 16.78 -1.69
C PHE A 40 4.65 15.40 -1.88
N ARG A 41 5.84 15.19 -1.31
CA ARG A 41 6.49 13.88 -1.40
C ARG A 41 5.75 12.88 -0.54
N ILE A 42 5.35 11.77 -1.15
CA ILE A 42 4.77 10.62 -0.47
C ILE A 42 5.94 9.82 0.11
N HIS A 43 5.97 9.71 1.44
CA HIS A 43 6.94 8.91 2.17
C HIS A 43 6.30 7.59 2.58
N ASP A 44 6.97 6.50 2.24
CA ASP A 44 6.59 5.15 2.66
C ASP A 44 6.97 4.94 4.14
N LEU A 45 5.97 4.61 4.96
CA LEU A 45 6.09 4.35 6.38
C LEU A 45 6.29 2.86 6.70
N GLU A 46 6.28 1.96 5.72
CA GLU A 46 6.50 0.52 5.92
C GLU A 46 7.82 0.25 6.70
N LYS A 47 8.82 1.13 6.54
CA LYS A 47 10.13 1.05 7.25
C LYS A 47 10.04 1.24 8.76
N PHE A 48 9.01 1.93 9.25
CA PHE A 48 8.83 2.25 10.66
C PHE A 48 7.79 1.34 11.34
N ASN A 49 7.08 0.52 10.56
CA ASN A 49 6.07 -0.38 11.08
C ASN A 49 6.70 -1.71 11.55
N LEU A 50 6.16 -2.22 12.67
CA LEU A 50 6.56 -3.51 13.26
C LEU A 50 6.25 -4.68 12.32
N ASN A 51 5.16 -4.57 11.54
CA ASN A 51 4.68 -5.59 10.62
C ASN A 51 4.68 -5.03 9.19
N ARG A 52 4.93 -5.91 8.22
CA ARG A 52 4.88 -5.54 6.79
C ARG A 52 3.44 -5.30 6.36
N PHE A 53 3.24 -4.27 5.54
CA PHE A 53 1.93 -3.89 5.04
C PHE A 53 1.42 -4.87 3.97
N ARG A 54 2.32 -5.44 3.16
CA ARG A 54 1.99 -6.47 2.16
C ARG A 54 2.78 -7.74 2.36
N PHE A 55 2.11 -8.87 2.18
CA PHE A 55 2.77 -10.17 2.14
C PHE A 55 3.63 -10.26 0.87
N ARG A 56 4.96 -10.31 1.04
CA ARG A 56 5.93 -10.48 -0.07
C ARG A 56 6.51 -11.90 -0.15
N GLY A 57 5.89 -12.87 0.53
CA GLY A 57 6.33 -14.26 0.54
C GLY A 57 5.88 -15.00 -0.72
N ALA A 58 6.76 -15.80 -1.31
CA ALA A 58 6.37 -16.84 -2.26
C ALA A 58 6.31 -18.17 -1.52
N LEU A 59 5.12 -18.77 -1.45
CA LEU A 59 4.93 -20.10 -0.90
C LEU A 59 5.01 -21.12 -2.04
N SER A 60 5.87 -22.12 -1.90
CA SER A 60 5.99 -23.23 -2.84
C SER A 60 5.65 -24.54 -2.15
N THR A 61 4.75 -25.32 -2.73
CA THR A 61 4.46 -26.68 -2.30
C THR A 61 4.50 -27.60 -3.51
N ALA A 62 4.89 -28.86 -3.30
CA ALA A 62 4.82 -29.92 -4.32
C ALA A 62 3.48 -30.68 -4.26
N SER A 63 2.68 -30.48 -3.21
CA SER A 63 1.38 -31.10 -3.02
C SER A 63 0.28 -30.24 -3.67
N ILE A 64 -0.37 -30.80 -4.70
CA ILE A 64 -1.48 -30.13 -5.40
C ILE A 64 -2.67 -29.94 -4.44
N ASP A 65 -2.98 -30.93 -3.61
CA ASP A 65 -4.09 -30.87 -2.67
C ASP A 65 -3.94 -29.72 -1.68
N ASP A 66 -2.73 -29.56 -1.11
CA ASP A 66 -2.42 -28.46 -0.20
C ASP A 66 -2.46 -27.11 -0.92
N PHE A 67 -2.00 -27.05 -2.16
CA PHE A 67 -2.07 -25.82 -2.98
C PHE A 67 -3.52 -25.40 -3.24
N THR A 68 -4.40 -26.35 -3.59
CA THR A 68 -5.82 -26.04 -3.85
C THR A 68 -6.55 -25.62 -2.59
N ARG A 69 -6.27 -26.27 -1.45
CA ARG A 69 -6.84 -25.92 -0.16
C ARG A 69 -6.41 -24.53 0.27
N TYR A 70 -5.10 -24.26 0.25
CA TYR A 70 -4.56 -22.96 0.62
C TYR A 70 -5.05 -21.83 -0.29
N SER A 71 -5.11 -22.07 -1.61
CA SER A 71 -5.60 -21.06 -2.56
C SER A 71 -7.09 -20.77 -2.40
N LYS A 72 -7.90 -21.75 -1.98
CA LYS A 72 -9.34 -21.55 -1.73
C LYS A 72 -9.60 -20.87 -0.38
N ASP A 73 -8.90 -21.31 0.66
CA ASP A 73 -9.10 -20.81 2.02
C ASP A 73 -8.64 -19.35 2.16
N LEU A 74 -7.66 -18.92 1.36
CA LEU A 74 -7.13 -17.55 1.34
C LEU A 74 -7.61 -16.72 0.13
N ALA A 75 -8.58 -17.21 -0.65
CA ALA A 75 -9.11 -16.46 -1.79
C ALA A 75 -10.01 -15.32 -1.30
N ASP A 76 -9.54 -14.08 -1.50
CA ASP A 76 -10.34 -12.86 -1.34
C ASP A 76 -10.68 -12.23 -2.70
N GLU A 77 -11.53 -11.20 -2.72
CA GLU A 77 -11.91 -10.45 -3.92
C GLU A 77 -10.65 -9.99 -4.71
N GLY A 78 -10.52 -10.46 -5.95
CA GLY A 78 -9.38 -10.15 -6.82
C GLY A 78 -8.28 -11.22 -6.90
N THR A 79 -8.39 -12.31 -6.13
CA THR A 79 -7.48 -13.45 -6.21
C THR A 79 -7.55 -14.11 -7.59
N ARG A 80 -6.39 -14.32 -8.23
CA ARG A 80 -6.31 -15.04 -9.52
C ARG A 80 -5.27 -16.14 -9.46
N CYS A 81 -5.58 -17.28 -10.05
CA CYS A 81 -4.68 -18.41 -10.20
C CYS A 81 -4.32 -18.59 -11.68
N PHE A 82 -3.03 -18.69 -11.96
CA PHE A 82 -2.48 -18.99 -13.27
C PHE A 82 -1.97 -20.43 -13.28
N ILE A 83 -2.33 -21.17 -14.32
CA ILE A 83 -1.91 -22.55 -14.52
C ILE A 83 -1.04 -22.59 -15.77
N ASP A 84 0.22 -22.95 -15.59
CA ASP A 84 1.17 -23.23 -16.65
C ASP A 84 1.25 -24.76 -16.81
N ALA A 85 0.57 -25.27 -17.84
CA ALA A 85 0.51 -26.69 -18.13
C ALA A 85 1.83 -27.24 -18.69
N ASP A 86 2.61 -26.41 -19.39
CA ASP A 86 3.87 -26.81 -20.02
C ASP A 86 4.96 -27.08 -18.96
N ASN A 87 4.99 -26.26 -17.91
CA ASN A 87 5.90 -26.42 -16.78
C ASN A 87 5.30 -27.15 -15.57
N MET A 88 4.07 -27.68 -15.67
CA MET A 88 3.31 -28.28 -14.56
C MET A 88 3.32 -27.41 -13.29
N ARG A 89 3.09 -26.11 -13.44
CA ARG A 89 3.18 -25.13 -12.36
C ARG A 89 1.88 -24.34 -12.20
N ALA A 90 1.44 -24.15 -10.96
CA ALA A 90 0.34 -23.25 -10.62
C ALA A 90 0.85 -22.08 -9.75
N VAL A 91 0.37 -20.87 -10.02
CA VAL A 91 0.72 -19.66 -9.27
C VAL A 91 -0.55 -18.90 -8.92
N SER A 92 -0.85 -18.82 -7.62
CA SER A 92 -1.96 -18.04 -7.08
C SER A 92 -1.46 -16.69 -6.57
N VAL A 93 -2.09 -15.61 -7.02
CA VAL A 93 -1.86 -14.24 -6.54
C VAL A 93 -3.00 -13.88 -5.59
N LEU A 94 -2.68 -13.78 -4.30
CA LEU A 94 -3.64 -13.68 -3.18
C LEU A 94 -3.91 -12.24 -2.73
N ASN A 95 -3.27 -11.24 -3.35
CA ASN A 95 -3.40 -9.83 -2.97
C ASN A 95 -3.06 -8.96 -4.19
N LEU A 96 -4.04 -8.23 -4.74
CA LEU A 96 -3.87 -7.32 -5.88
C LEU A 96 -4.08 -5.88 -5.44
#